data_AF-A0A8J4WMX0-F1
#
_entry.id   AF-A0A8J4WMX0-F1
#
_cell.length_a   1.000
_cell.length_b   1.000
_cell.length_c   1.000
_cell.angle_alpha   90.00
_cell.angle_beta   90.00
_cell.angle_gamma   90.00
#
_symmetry.space_group_name_H-M   'P 1'
#
loop_
_entity.id
_entity.type
_entity.pdbx_description
1 polymer ?
#
loop_
_entity_poly.entity_id
_entity_poly.type
_entity_poly.pdbx_seq_one_letter_code
_entity_poly.pdbx_strand_id
1 'polypeptide(L)'
;MGEDRAFERVGGNQTLHADADNRCTNKNLEQLVREGKFRDDLYFRLHVHASPAPPLRERKEDIPILVRGFCATSARQTTSLLSISHPMRWTRADL
;
A
#
# COMPACT_ATOMS: atom_id res chain seq x y z
N MET A 1 -11.11 26.10 -14.02
CA MET A 1 -12.27 26.32 -13.12
C MET A 1 -12.22 25.21 -12.09
N GLY A 2 -11.98 25.57 -10.83
CA GLY A 2 -11.58 24.63 -9.78
C GLY A 2 -12.74 23.70 -9.41
N GLU A 3 -12.52 22.39 -9.52
CA GLU A 3 -13.31 21.45 -8.73
C GLU A 3 -12.92 21.66 -7.27
N ASP A 4 -13.84 22.17 -6.48
CA ASP A 4 -13.64 22.37 -5.05
C ASP A 4 -13.27 21.04 -4.40
N ARG A 5 -12.00 20.92 -3.97
CA ARG A 5 -11.52 19.82 -3.11
C ARG A 5 -12.03 20.00 -1.68
N ALA A 6 -13.29 20.40 -1.57
CA ALA A 6 -13.95 20.80 -0.36
C ALA A 6 -14.97 19.74 0.05
N PHE A 7 -15.06 19.47 1.34
CA PHE A 7 -16.04 18.56 1.90
C PHE A 7 -16.47 19.04 3.28
N GLU A 8 -17.60 18.55 3.74
CA GLU A 8 -18.12 18.81 5.08
C GLU A 8 -18.15 17.51 5.89
N ARG A 9 -17.93 17.62 7.19
CA ARG A 9 -18.17 16.49 8.10
C ARG A 9 -19.67 16.26 8.19
N VAL A 10 -20.09 15.00 8.33
CA VAL A 10 -21.51 14.68 8.56
C VAL A 10 -21.99 15.38 9.84
N GLY A 11 -22.98 16.26 9.70
CA GLY A 11 -23.55 17.04 10.81
C GLY A 11 -22.76 18.29 11.22
N GLY A 12 -21.72 18.67 10.46
CA GLY A 12 -20.98 19.91 10.67
C GLY A 12 -21.21 20.90 9.54
N ASN A 13 -21.01 22.18 9.84
CA ASN A 13 -21.28 23.29 8.89
C ASN A 13 -19.99 23.92 8.37
N GLN A 14 -18.84 23.28 8.68
CA GLN A 14 -17.52 23.76 8.32
C GLN A 14 -17.06 23.06 7.05
N THR A 15 -16.81 23.86 6.02
CA THR A 15 -16.14 23.43 4.80
C THR A 15 -14.64 23.19 5.08
N LEU A 16 -14.14 22.01 4.71
CA LEU A 16 -12.74 21.61 4.84
C LEU A 16 -12.16 21.29 3.46
N HIS A 17 -10.87 21.59 3.26
CA HIS A 17 -10.16 21.25 2.03
C HIS A 17 -9.28 20.02 2.23
N ALA A 18 -9.31 19.07 1.29
CA ALA A 18 -8.42 17.91 1.27
C ALA A 18 -7.66 17.81 -0.05
N ASP A 19 -6.38 17.50 0.03
CA ASP A 19 -5.60 17.14 -1.16
C ASP A 19 -5.53 15.62 -1.30
N ALA A 20 -6.23 15.07 -2.30
CA ALA A 20 -6.37 13.63 -2.52
C ALA A 20 -6.13 13.28 -4.01
N ASP A 21 -4.93 13.61 -4.48
CA ASP A 21 -4.51 13.45 -5.88
C ASP A 21 -4.35 11.96 -6.25
N ASN A 22 -3.75 11.15 -5.37
CA ASN A 22 -3.44 9.76 -5.65
C ASN A 22 -4.50 8.79 -5.13
N ARG A 23 -5.05 7.97 -6.02
CA ARG A 23 -6.05 6.95 -5.69
C ARG A 23 -5.58 5.59 -6.16
N CYS A 24 -5.74 4.57 -5.32
CA CYS A 24 -5.37 3.20 -5.62
C CYS A 24 -6.52 2.27 -5.28
N THR A 25 -6.74 1.27 -6.13
CA THR A 25 -7.77 0.24 -5.94
C THR A 25 -7.28 -1.10 -6.46
N ASN A 26 -7.68 -2.18 -5.80
CA ASN A 26 -7.47 -3.55 -6.27
C ASN A 26 -8.69 -4.11 -7.04
N LYS A 27 -9.78 -3.34 -7.13
CA LYS A 27 -11.00 -3.72 -7.84
C LYS A 27 -11.00 -3.16 -9.26
N ASN A 28 -11.59 -3.90 -10.20
CA ASN A 28 -11.85 -3.40 -11.54
C ASN A 28 -13.03 -2.42 -11.50
N LEU A 29 -12.73 -1.11 -11.57
CA LEU A 29 -13.75 -0.07 -11.48
C LEU A 29 -14.65 -0.03 -12.72
N GLU A 30 -14.13 -0.35 -13.91
CA GLU A 30 -14.92 -0.39 -15.15
C GLU A 30 -16.04 -1.45 -15.07
N GLN A 31 -15.73 -2.63 -14.54
CA GLN A 31 -16.71 -3.68 -14.27
C GLN A 31 -17.75 -3.21 -13.23
N LEU A 32 -17.32 -2.55 -12.16
CA LEU A 32 -18.25 -2.07 -11.12
C LEU A 32 -19.18 -0.96 -11.62
N VAL A 33 -18.74 -0.13 -12.56
CA VAL A 33 -19.61 0.83 -13.27
C VAL A 33 -20.66 0.08 -14.10
N ARG A 34 -20.24 -0.92 -14.89
CA ARG A 34 -21.17 -1.76 -15.68
C ARG A 34 -22.20 -2.49 -14.82
N GLU A 35 -21.83 -2.88 -13.61
CA GLU A 35 -22.73 -3.52 -12.64
C GLU A 35 -23.60 -2.52 -11.84
N GLY A 36 -23.46 -1.21 -12.07
CA GLY A 36 -24.19 -0.18 -11.33
C GLY A 36 -23.76 -0.01 -9.86
N LYS A 37 -22.65 -0.64 -9.46
CA LYS A 37 -22.11 -0.61 -8.09
C LYS A 37 -21.13 0.54 -7.87
N PHE A 38 -20.70 1.19 -8.93
CA PHE A 38 -19.81 2.35 -8.87
C PHE A 38 -20.36 3.49 -9.73
N ARG A 39 -20.16 4.71 -9.23
CA ARG A 39 -20.61 5.94 -9.89
C ARG A 39 -19.79 6.23 -11.12
N ASP A 40 -20.47 6.35 -12.26
CA ASP A 40 -19.88 6.62 -13.57
C ASP A 40 -19.12 7.97 -13.60
N ASP A 41 -19.71 9.01 -13.03
CA ASP A 41 -19.08 10.33 -12.94
C ASP A 41 -17.80 10.33 -12.09
N LEU A 42 -17.79 9.54 -11.01
CA LEU A 42 -16.59 9.35 -10.20
C LEU A 42 -15.54 8.55 -10.97
N TYR A 43 -15.94 7.51 -11.71
CA TYR A 43 -15.04 6.68 -12.52
C TYR A 43 -14.23 7.53 -13.49
N PHE A 44 -14.89 8.40 -14.26
CA PHE A 44 -14.21 9.27 -15.23
C PHE A 44 -13.25 10.27 -14.58
N ARG A 45 -13.54 10.77 -13.37
CA ARG A 45 -12.61 11.63 -12.63
C ARG A 45 -11.40 10.87 -12.09
N LEU A 46 -11.55 9.58 -11.75
CA LEU A 46 -10.45 8.77 -11.21
C LEU A 46 -9.55 8.20 -12.31
N HIS A 47 -10.08 7.93 -13.50
CA HIS A 47 -9.37 7.19 -14.56
C HIS A 47 -8.57 8.06 -15.54
N VAL A 48 -8.30 9.32 -15.20
CA VAL A 48 -7.54 10.22 -16.08
C VAL A 48 -6.12 9.69 -16.32
N HIS A 49 -5.47 9.13 -15.31
CA HIS A 49 -4.15 8.48 -15.42
C HIS A 49 -4.12 7.14 -14.67
N ALA A 50 -4.63 6.09 -15.30
CA ALA A 50 -4.55 4.74 -14.75
C ALA A 50 -3.16 4.15 -14.99
N SER A 51 -2.44 3.83 -13.90
CA SER A 51 -1.16 3.10 -13.95
C SER A 51 -1.33 1.73 -13.30
N PRO A 52 -1.44 0.64 -14.10
CA PRO A 52 -1.58 -0.69 -13.54
C PRO A 52 -0.27 -1.13 -12.87
N ALA A 53 -0.34 -1.56 -11.62
CA ALA A 53 0.79 -2.15 -10.92
C ALA A 53 0.83 -3.66 -11.21
N PRO A 54 1.82 -4.18 -11.97
CA PRO A 54 1.89 -5.61 -12.24
C PRO A 54 2.12 -6.41 -10.95
N PRO A 55 1.56 -7.61 -10.81
CA PRO A 55 1.80 -8.46 -9.66
C PRO A 55 3.24 -8.99 -9.65
N LEU A 56 3.76 -9.35 -8.48
CA LEU A 56 5.16 -9.82 -8.35
C LEU A 56 5.49 -11.06 -9.20
N ARG A 57 4.49 -11.88 -9.53
CA ARG A 57 4.67 -13.05 -10.41
C ARG A 57 5.11 -12.68 -11.83
N GLU A 58 4.80 -11.47 -12.28
CA GLU A 58 5.16 -10.91 -13.59
C GLU A 58 6.48 -10.12 -13.55
N ARG A 59 7.05 -9.89 -12.35
CA ARG A 59 8.32 -9.18 -12.10
C ARG A 59 9.19 -9.92 -11.07
N LYS A 60 9.56 -11.15 -11.39
CA LYS A 60 10.26 -12.04 -10.45
C LYS A 60 11.68 -11.57 -10.14
N GLU A 61 12.29 -10.82 -11.04
CA GLU A 61 13.59 -10.18 -10.91
C GLU A 61 13.66 -9.18 -9.74
N ASP A 62 12.54 -8.62 -9.32
CA ASP A 62 12.46 -7.71 -8.17
C ASP A 62 12.52 -8.48 -6.83
N ILE A 63 12.16 -9.77 -6.82
CA ILE A 63 12.03 -10.58 -5.59
C ILE A 63 13.32 -10.60 -4.77
N PRO A 64 14.52 -10.85 -5.34
CA PRO A 64 15.76 -10.86 -4.55
C PRO A 64 16.08 -9.51 -3.91
N ILE A 65 15.77 -8.40 -4.58
CA ILE A 65 16.01 -7.05 -4.05
C ILE A 65 15.05 -6.77 -2.90
N LEU A 66 13.76 -7.09 -3.08
CA LEU A 66 12.74 -6.94 -2.05
C LEU A 66 13.10 -7.77 -0.81
N VAL A 67 13.44 -9.05 -0.97
CA VAL A 67 13.82 -9.95 0.14
C VAL A 67 14.99 -9.38 0.94
N ARG A 68 16.06 -8.93 0.26
CA ARG A 68 17.21 -8.32 0.94
C ARG A 68 16.81 -7.08 1.73
N GLY A 69 15.99 -6.20 1.15
CA GLY A 69 15.49 -4.99 1.82
C GLY A 69 14.62 -5.31 3.03
N PHE A 70 13.72 -6.29 2.92
CA PHE A 70 12.88 -6.77 4.02
C PHE A 70 13.73 -7.35 5.16
N CYS A 71 14.64 -8.27 4.87
CA CYS A 71 15.51 -8.87 5.90
C CYS A 71 16.33 -7.82 6.65
N ALA A 72 16.93 -6.85 5.93
CA ALA A 72 17.68 -5.77 6.53
C ALA A 72 16.80 -4.88 7.44
N THR A 73 15.58 -4.57 7.00
CA THR A 73 14.63 -3.74 7.77
C THR A 73 14.13 -4.47 9.02
N SER A 74 13.73 -5.74 8.88
CA SER A 74 13.27 -6.57 10.00
C SER A 74 14.37 -6.78 11.04
N ALA A 75 15.60 -7.05 10.63
CA ALA A 75 16.73 -7.18 11.56
C ALA A 75 16.89 -5.92 12.43
N ARG A 76 16.80 -4.72 11.83
CA ARG A 76 16.88 -3.44 12.56
C ARG A 76 15.73 -3.24 13.55
N GLN A 77 14.53 -3.71 13.21
CA GLN A 77 13.36 -3.66 14.10
C GLN A 77 13.46 -4.68 15.24
N THR A 78 14.05 -5.86 15.00
CA THR A 78 14.25 -6.90 16.01
C THR A 78 15.44 -6.63 16.94
N THR A 79 16.43 -5.82 16.52
CA THR A 79 17.58 -5.45 17.37
C THR A 79 17.17 -4.71 18.65
N SER A 80 15.98 -4.08 18.73
CA SER A 80 15.52 -3.48 20.00
C SER A 80 15.09 -4.51 21.06
N LEU A 81 14.95 -5.80 20.72
CA LEU A 81 14.55 -6.87 21.64
C LEU A 81 15.65 -7.91 21.92
N LEU A 82 16.75 -7.88 21.16
CA LEU A 82 17.87 -8.84 21.32
C LEU A 82 18.95 -8.39 22.33
N SER A 83 18.75 -7.28 23.04
CA SER A 83 19.57 -6.95 24.23
C SER A 83 19.37 -7.94 25.39
N ILE A 84 18.38 -8.84 25.31
CA ILE A 84 18.10 -9.84 26.34
C ILE A 84 17.98 -11.23 25.69
N SER A 85 19.09 -11.78 25.19
CA SER A 85 19.31 -13.24 25.24
C SER A 85 20.72 -13.63 24.83
N HIS A 86 21.37 -14.31 25.77
CA HIS A 86 22.67 -14.97 25.73
C HIS A 86 22.94 -15.75 24.42
N PRO A 87 24.19 -15.78 23.91
CA PRO A 87 24.55 -16.63 22.77
C PRO A 87 24.55 -18.10 23.18
N MET A 88 23.53 -18.85 22.73
CA MET A 88 23.45 -20.29 22.91
C MET A 88 24.43 -20.98 21.94
N ARG A 89 25.57 -21.42 22.49
CA ARG A 89 26.65 -22.13 21.79
C ARG A 89 26.20 -23.56 21.47
N TRP A 90 25.83 -23.82 20.21
CA TRP A 90 25.70 -25.18 19.68
C TRP A 90 26.90 -25.51 18.80
N THR A 91 27.89 -26.21 19.37
CA THR A 91 28.80 -27.06 18.59
C THR A 91 28.76 -28.46 19.15
N ARG A 92 28.07 -29.33 18.42
CA ARG A 92 28.00 -30.78 18.64
C ARG A 92 28.99 -31.42 17.66
N ALA A 93 30.22 -31.59 18.10
CA ALA A 93 31.22 -32.44 17.48
C ALA A 93 32.15 -32.87 18.60
N ASP A 94 31.89 -34.06 19.15
CA ASP A 94 32.81 -34.93 19.90
C ASP A 94 32.02 -36.21 20.26
N LEU A 95 31.88 -37.09 19.26
CA LEU A 95 31.74 -38.55 19.41
C LEU A 95 32.80 -39.18 18.51
#